data_AF-A0A2I3CL21-F1
#
_entry.id   AF-A0A2I3CL21-F1
#
_cell.length_a   1.000
_cell.length_b   1.000
_cell.length_c   1.000
_cell.angle_alpha   90.00
_cell.angle_beta   90.00
_cell.angle_gamma   90.00
#
_symmetry.space_group_name_H-M   'P 1'
#
loop_
_entity.id
_entity.type
_entity.pdbx_description
1 polymer ?
#
loop_
_entity_poly.entity_id
_entity_poly.type
_entity_poly.pdbx_seq_one_letter_code
_entity_poly.pdbx_strand_id
1 'polypeptide(L)'
;MEKHKRYEALTKDRYQEIYRLAYWLCKDHHLAQDLAQETFLKAWRFFDKLNDPNAAKSWLITILRRENARRFDRKQYDFVDIDECAIQTKTYPGSDYDMAQDWLQKQMMILEPKYREPLLLSLVAGLNHDEIAQALRLNHNTVATRLFRARNQIIAQKESH
;
A
#
# COMPACT_ATOMS: atom_id res chain seq x y z
N MET A 1 -15.52 -26.59 -5.58
CA MET A 1 -15.96 -25.79 -6.76
C MET A 1 -16.36 -24.37 -6.38
N GLU A 2 -17.15 -24.16 -5.31
CA GLU A 2 -17.63 -22.82 -4.92
C GLU A 2 -16.52 -21.87 -4.42
N LYS A 3 -15.61 -22.36 -3.57
CA LYS A 3 -14.45 -21.60 -3.06
C LYS A 3 -13.59 -21.01 -4.19
N HIS A 4 -13.27 -21.82 -5.18
CA HIS A 4 -12.41 -21.43 -6.30
C HIS A 4 -13.03 -20.30 -7.14
N LYS A 5 -14.31 -20.44 -7.51
CA LYS A 5 -15.05 -19.41 -8.26
C LYS A 5 -15.15 -18.09 -7.49
N ARG A 6 -15.46 -18.15 -6.19
CA ARG A 6 -15.53 -16.95 -5.34
C ARG A 6 -14.17 -16.23 -5.25
N TYR A 7 -13.10 -17.00 -5.11
CA TYR A 7 -11.75 -16.44 -5.05
C TYR A 7 -11.26 -15.87 -6.38
N GLU A 8 -11.59 -16.52 -7.50
CA GLU A 8 -11.29 -16.02 -8.84
C GLU A 8 -11.98 -14.68 -9.10
N ALA A 9 -13.26 -14.57 -8.75
CA ALA A 9 -14.00 -13.32 -8.82
C ALA A 9 -13.36 -12.21 -7.97
N LEU A 10 -12.98 -12.51 -6.72
CA LEU A 10 -12.27 -11.57 -5.84
C LEU A 10 -10.95 -11.10 -6.47
N THR A 11 -10.16 -12.04 -7.01
CA THR A 11 -8.86 -11.73 -7.61
C THR A 11 -9.04 -10.82 -8.81
N LYS A 12 -9.96 -11.14 -9.72
CA LYS A 12 -10.25 -10.32 -10.90
C LYS A 12 -10.72 -8.91 -10.53
N ASP A 13 -11.55 -8.78 -9.51
CA ASP A 13 -12.08 -7.49 -9.04
C ASP A 13 -11.00 -6.62 -8.37
N ARG A 14 -10.08 -7.23 -7.62
CA ARG A 14 -9.17 -6.49 -6.71
C ARG A 14 -7.72 -6.44 -7.14
N TYR A 15 -7.29 -7.23 -8.12
CA TYR A 15 -5.88 -7.33 -8.49
C TYR A 15 -5.27 -5.96 -8.83
N GLN A 16 -5.95 -5.17 -9.65
CA GLN A 16 -5.44 -3.87 -10.09
C GLN A 16 -5.33 -2.85 -8.94
N GLU A 17 -6.21 -2.93 -7.94
CA GLU A 17 -6.13 -2.08 -6.74
C GLU A 17 -4.92 -2.45 -5.88
N ILE A 18 -4.74 -3.75 -5.63
CA ILE A 18 -3.61 -4.26 -4.83
C ILE A 18 -2.28 -4.01 -5.53
N TYR A 19 -2.22 -4.22 -6.85
CA TYR A 19 -1.03 -3.94 -7.64
C TYR A 19 -0.66 -2.45 -7.62
N ARG A 20 -1.64 -1.54 -7.78
CA ARG A 20 -1.38 -0.09 -7.68
C ARG A 20 -0.83 0.28 -6.32
N LEU A 21 -1.39 -0.27 -5.24
CA LEU A 21 -0.90 -0.02 -3.90
C LEU A 21 0.52 -0.59 -3.69
N ALA A 22 0.80 -1.79 -4.19
CA ALA A 22 2.13 -2.40 -4.17
C ALA A 22 3.16 -1.56 -4.94
N TYR A 23 2.81 -1.08 -6.13
CA TYR A 23 3.66 -0.19 -6.92
C TYR A 23 3.93 1.12 -6.20
N TRP A 24 2.93 1.67 -5.52
CA TRP A 24 3.09 2.88 -4.74
C TRP A 24 4.06 2.68 -3.55
N LEU A 25 4.12 1.46 -3.00
CA LEU A 25 5.04 1.10 -1.92
C LEU A 25 6.47 0.81 -2.43
N CYS A 26 6.63 0.22 -3.61
CA CYS A 26 7.92 -0.29 -4.08
C CYS A 26 8.61 0.54 -5.18
N LYS A 27 7.86 1.36 -5.94
CA LYS A 27 8.33 2.09 -7.14
C LYS A 27 9.02 1.23 -8.22
N ASP A 28 8.76 -0.06 -8.21
CA ASP A 28 9.32 -1.02 -9.15
C ASP A 28 8.21 -1.98 -9.60
N HIS A 29 8.07 -2.16 -10.90
CA HIS A 29 7.02 -2.98 -11.49
C HIS A 29 7.17 -4.46 -11.15
N HIS A 30 8.39 -4.99 -11.15
CA HIS A 30 8.65 -6.38 -10.80
C HIS A 30 8.36 -6.63 -9.32
N LEU A 31 8.85 -5.73 -8.45
CA LEU A 31 8.58 -5.82 -7.01
C LEU A 31 7.09 -5.70 -6.70
N ALA A 32 6.39 -4.79 -7.37
CA ALA A 32 4.96 -4.60 -7.19
C ALA A 32 4.17 -5.84 -7.62
N GLN A 33 4.54 -6.42 -8.76
CA GLN A 33 3.93 -7.63 -9.30
C GLN A 33 4.17 -8.82 -8.36
N ASP A 34 5.40 -9.01 -7.88
CA ASP A 34 5.73 -10.07 -6.92
C ASP A 34 4.96 -9.92 -5.61
N LEU A 35 4.94 -8.71 -5.06
CA LEU A 35 4.25 -8.40 -3.81
C LEU A 35 2.73 -8.61 -3.94
N ALA A 36 2.14 -8.23 -5.07
CA ALA A 36 0.73 -8.50 -5.37
C ALA A 36 0.47 -10.01 -5.47
N GLN A 37 1.31 -10.76 -6.19
CA GLN A 37 1.19 -12.22 -6.31
C GLN A 37 1.29 -12.92 -4.95
N GLU A 38 2.28 -12.58 -4.12
CA GLU A 38 2.42 -13.12 -2.77
C GLU A 38 1.19 -12.83 -1.90
N THR A 39 0.63 -11.63 -2.03
CA THR A 39 -0.59 -11.21 -1.34
C THR A 39 -1.76 -12.12 -1.70
N PHE A 40 -2.00 -12.34 -3.00
CA PHE A 40 -3.08 -13.22 -3.46
C PHE A 40 -2.81 -14.69 -3.11
N LEU A 41 -1.58 -15.19 -3.27
CA LEU A 41 -1.23 -16.56 -2.85
C LEU A 41 -1.53 -16.80 -1.35
N LYS A 42 -1.26 -15.82 -0.49
CA LYS A 42 -1.63 -15.89 0.93
C LYS A 42 -3.12 -15.71 1.16
N ALA A 43 -3.78 -14.83 0.40
CA ALA A 43 -5.24 -14.68 0.45
C ALA A 43 -5.92 -16.01 0.14
N TRP A 44 -5.48 -16.76 -0.87
CA TRP A 44 -6.01 -18.10 -1.18
C TRP A 44 -5.94 -19.05 0.01
N ARG A 45 -4.80 -19.10 0.70
CA ARG A 45 -4.59 -19.97 1.88
C ARG A 45 -5.53 -19.63 3.03
N PHE A 46 -5.87 -18.36 3.22
CA PHE A 46 -6.70 -17.89 4.32
C PHE A 46 -8.11 -17.46 3.88
N PHE A 47 -8.52 -17.78 2.65
CA PHE A 47 -9.75 -17.28 2.06
C PHE A 47 -10.99 -17.67 2.86
N ASP A 48 -10.98 -18.85 3.49
CA ASP A 48 -12.09 -19.33 4.33
C ASP A 48 -12.27 -18.52 5.62
N LYS A 49 -11.29 -17.66 5.98
CA LYS A 49 -11.40 -16.73 7.11
C LYS A 49 -12.04 -15.39 6.73
N LEU A 50 -12.28 -15.16 5.44
CA LEU A 50 -12.98 -13.97 4.96
C LEU A 50 -14.48 -14.21 5.08
N ASN A 51 -15.04 -13.82 6.22
CA ASN A 51 -16.46 -14.03 6.54
C ASN A 51 -17.37 -12.96 5.91
N ASP A 52 -16.88 -11.73 5.78
CA ASP A 52 -17.61 -10.60 5.21
C ASP A 52 -17.00 -10.18 3.86
N PRO A 53 -17.73 -10.33 2.74
CA PRO A 53 -17.28 -9.86 1.44
C PRO A 53 -16.97 -8.36 1.39
N ASN A 54 -17.64 -7.53 2.19
CA ASN A 54 -17.39 -6.08 2.22
C ASN A 54 -16.02 -5.75 2.82
N ALA A 55 -15.53 -6.60 3.73
CA ALA A 55 -14.20 -6.47 4.32
C ALA A 55 -13.06 -7.00 3.43
N ALA A 56 -13.35 -7.56 2.25
CA ALA A 56 -12.34 -8.19 1.40
C ALA A 56 -11.19 -7.24 1.05
N LYS A 57 -11.50 -5.97 0.81
CA LYS A 57 -10.53 -4.93 0.46
C LYS A 57 -9.57 -4.64 1.60
N SER A 58 -10.08 -4.28 2.79
CA SER A 58 -9.27 -4.00 3.98
C SER A 58 -8.47 -5.23 4.42
N TRP A 59 -9.03 -6.43 4.23
CA TRP A 59 -8.36 -7.69 4.50
C TRP A 59 -7.18 -7.96 3.56
N LEU A 60 -7.35 -7.80 2.24
CA LEU A 60 -6.26 -7.94 1.26
C LEU A 60 -5.13 -6.93 1.51
N ILE A 61 -5.49 -5.69 1.82
CA ILE A 61 -4.53 -4.63 2.18
C ILE A 61 -3.74 -5.00 3.44
N THR A 62 -4.39 -5.63 4.42
CA THR A 62 -3.73 -6.12 5.63
C THR A 62 -2.69 -7.19 5.31
N ILE A 63 -3.01 -8.10 4.38
CA ILE A 63 -2.05 -9.11 3.90
C ILE A 63 -0.88 -8.42 3.18
N LEU A 64 -1.16 -7.52 2.23
CA LEU A 64 -0.16 -6.76 1.48
C LEU A 64 0.83 -6.04 2.39
N ARG A 65 0.34 -5.31 3.39
CA ARG A 65 1.19 -4.60 4.35
C ARG A 65 2.11 -5.52 5.12
N ARG A 66 1.61 -6.69 5.53
CA ARG A 66 2.43 -7.70 6.24
C ARG A 66 3.48 -8.34 5.33
N GLU A 67 3.17 -8.54 4.05
CA GLU A 67 4.18 -9.00 3.08
C GLU A 67 5.25 -7.95 2.83
N ASN A 68 4.84 -6.69 2.65
CA ASN A 68 5.77 -5.60 2.46
C ASN A 68 6.71 -5.46 3.66
N ALA A 69 6.18 -5.47 4.89
CA ALA A 69 6.99 -5.42 6.12
C ALA A 69 8.00 -6.59 6.20
N ARG A 70 7.54 -7.82 5.93
CA ARG A 70 8.41 -9.01 5.89
C ARG A 70 9.54 -8.89 4.88
N ARG A 71 9.30 -8.21 3.75
CA ARG A 71 10.34 -7.98 2.73
C ARG A 71 11.46 -7.08 3.27
N PHE A 72 11.14 -6.10 4.10
CA PHE A 72 12.16 -5.27 4.76
C PHE A 72 12.91 -6.03 5.85
N ASP A 73 12.22 -6.86 6.64
CA ASP A 73 12.86 -7.72 7.63
C ASP A 73 13.83 -8.70 6.96
N ARG A 74 13.43 -9.34 5.85
CA ARG A 74 14.28 -10.25 5.08
C ARG A 74 15.48 -9.54 4.43
N LYS A 75 15.25 -8.36 3.86
CA LYS A 75 16.33 -7.53 3.33
C LYS A 75 17.35 -7.17 4.41
N GLN A 76 16.91 -6.89 5.66
CA GLN A 76 17.85 -6.68 6.78
C GLN A 76 18.77 -7.87 7.06
N TYR A 77 18.32 -9.12 6.80
CA TYR A 77 19.16 -10.31 6.94
C TYR A 77 20.08 -10.56 5.73
N ASP A 78 19.72 -10.07 4.53
CA ASP A 78 20.52 -10.20 3.31
C ASP A 78 21.60 -9.11 3.16
N PHE A 79 21.70 -8.13 4.06
CA PHE A 79 22.73 -7.06 4.02
C PHE A 79 24.11 -7.48 4.59
N VAL A 80 24.57 -8.70 4.31
CA VAL A 80 26.02 -8.96 4.23
C VAL A 80 26.37 -8.97 2.74
N ASP A 81 26.97 -7.85 2.31
CA ASP A 81 27.45 -7.53 0.97
C ASP A 81 26.44 -7.65 -0.18
N ILE A 82 25.92 -6.50 -0.63
CA ILE A 82 25.88 -6.12 -2.06
C ILE A 82 25.79 -4.60 -2.11
N ASP A 83 26.77 -4.03 -2.80
CA ASP A 83 26.93 -2.62 -3.16
C ASP A 83 25.64 -1.96 -3.67
N GLU A 84 25.53 -0.67 -3.37
CA GLU A 84 24.45 0.24 -3.74
C GLU A 84 24.13 0.20 -5.25
N CYS A 85 23.02 -0.45 -5.61
CA CYS A 85 22.35 -0.21 -6.89
C CYS A 85 21.15 0.73 -6.67
N ALA A 86 21.44 2.03 -6.64
CA ALA A 86 20.42 3.05 -6.85
C ALA A 86 19.98 2.99 -8.32
N ILE A 87 19.00 2.14 -8.62
CA ILE A 87 18.38 2.10 -9.94
C ILE A 87 17.55 3.38 -10.08
N GLN A 88 18.09 4.35 -10.81
CA GLN A 88 17.32 5.50 -11.29
C GLN A 88 16.28 4.98 -12.29
N THR A 89 15.03 4.89 -11.87
CA THR A 89 13.91 4.70 -12.78
C THR A 89 13.85 5.90 -13.72
N LYS A 90 14.09 5.68 -15.02
CA LYS A 90 13.91 6.71 -16.05
C LYS A 90 12.43 7.10 -16.10
N THR A 91 12.09 8.21 -15.47
CA THR A 91 10.80 8.88 -15.65
C THR A 91 10.80 9.54 -17.02
N TYR A 92 9.99 9.01 -17.94
CA TYR A 92 9.59 9.74 -19.15
C TYR A 92 8.85 11.02 -18.72
N PRO A 93 8.92 12.13 -19.49
CA PRO A 93 8.18 13.33 -19.15
C PRO A 93 6.69 13.03 -19.26
N GLY A 94 6.08 12.79 -18.09
CA GLY A 94 4.67 12.46 -17.96
C GLY A 94 3.79 13.71 -18.06
N SER A 95 2.49 13.47 -18.17
CA SER A 95 1.47 14.51 -18.08
C SER A 95 1.56 15.28 -16.76
N ASP A 96 0.90 16.44 -16.64
CA ASP A 96 0.80 17.18 -15.37
C ASP A 96 0.30 16.29 -14.21
N TYR A 97 -0.52 15.29 -14.53
CA TYR A 97 -1.02 14.29 -13.59
C TYR A 97 0.10 13.40 -13.03
N ASP A 98 1.02 12.94 -13.88
CA ASP A 98 2.14 12.08 -13.48
C ASP A 98 3.13 12.85 -12.60
N MET A 99 3.39 14.11 -12.93
CA MET A 99 4.22 15.00 -12.10
C MET A 99 3.61 15.26 -10.72
N ALA A 100 2.30 15.48 -10.65
CA ALA A 100 1.59 15.67 -9.38
C ALA A 100 1.61 14.39 -8.51
N GLN A 101 1.43 13.22 -9.12
CA GLN A 101 1.55 11.94 -8.41
C GLN A 101 2.96 11.72 -7.87
N ASP A 102 3.99 11.98 -8.68
CA ASP A 102 5.37 11.81 -8.26
C ASP A 102 5.75 12.76 -7.12
N TRP A 103 5.30 14.02 -7.19
CA TRP A 103 5.48 14.97 -6.10
C TRP A 103 4.79 14.49 -4.82
N LEU A 104 3.52 14.07 -4.90
CA LEU A 104 2.78 13.60 -3.73
C LEU A 104 3.44 12.38 -3.10
N GLN A 105 3.90 11.43 -3.92
CA GLN A 105 4.58 10.24 -3.44
C GLN A 105 5.90 10.58 -2.75
N LYS A 106 6.68 11.52 -3.28
CA LYS A 106 7.90 12.03 -2.63
C LYS A 106 7.59 12.67 -1.27
N GLN A 107 6.58 13.55 -1.20
CA GLN A 107 6.19 14.19 0.06
C GLN A 107 5.73 13.19 1.12
N MET A 108 4.94 12.20 0.72
CA MET A 108 4.49 11.15 1.61
C MET A 108 5.63 10.26 2.13
N MET A 109 6.73 10.09 1.37
CA MET A 109 7.93 9.39 1.84
C MET A 109 8.68 10.15 2.94
N ILE A 110 8.46 11.46 3.10
CA ILE A 110 9.03 12.27 4.19
C ILE A 110 8.24 12.10 5.48
N LEU A 111 6.92 11.87 5.38
CA LEU A 111 6.06 11.66 6.55
C LEU A 111 6.51 10.47 7.38
N GLU A 112 6.43 10.58 8.71
CA GLU A 112 6.65 9.42 9.57
C GLU A 112 5.68 8.26 9.22
N PRO A 113 6.09 6.98 9.35
CA PRO A 113 5.26 5.83 8.98
C PRO A 113 3.85 5.87 9.58
N LYS A 114 3.72 6.34 10.83
CA LYS A 114 2.43 6.47 11.55
C LYS A 114 1.44 7.42 10.89
N TYR A 115 1.91 8.39 10.09
CA TYR A 115 1.10 9.34 9.33
C TYR A 115 0.97 8.94 7.85
N ARG A 116 2.06 8.43 7.28
CA ARG A 116 2.12 7.95 5.90
C ARG A 116 1.12 6.84 5.63
N GLU A 117 1.07 5.82 6.48
CA GLU A 117 0.23 4.64 6.25
C GLU A 117 -1.28 4.95 6.21
N PRO A 118 -1.89 5.64 7.19
CA PRO A 118 -3.30 6.02 7.10
C PRO A 118 -3.60 6.84 5.85
N LEU A 119 -2.73 7.78 5.50
CA LEU A 119 -2.93 8.66 4.36
C LEU A 119 -2.88 7.89 3.03
N LEU A 120 -1.93 6.96 2.90
CA LEU A 120 -1.84 6.05 1.75
C LEU A 120 -3.11 5.22 1.58
N LEU A 121 -3.60 4.64 2.68
CA LEU A 121 -4.82 3.85 2.65
C LEU A 121 -6.06 4.68 2.29
N SER A 122 -6.11 5.94 2.72
CA SER A 122 -7.20 6.85 2.37
C SER A 122 -7.14 7.29 0.90
N LEU A 123 -5.99 7.73 0.42
CA LEU A 123 -5.86 8.35 -0.91
C LEU A 123 -5.74 7.34 -2.05
N VAL A 124 -4.89 6.32 -1.88
CA VAL A 124 -4.59 5.35 -2.95
C VAL A 124 -5.53 4.16 -2.86
N ALA A 125 -5.71 3.64 -1.64
CA ALA A 125 -6.60 2.52 -1.44
C ALA A 125 -8.07 2.94 -1.27
N GLY A 126 -8.41 4.23 -1.14
CA GLY A 126 -9.80 4.69 -1.05
C GLY A 126 -10.56 4.10 0.13
N LEU A 127 -9.87 3.82 1.24
CA LEU A 127 -10.50 3.31 2.46
C LEU A 127 -11.10 4.45 3.28
N ASN A 128 -12.25 4.19 3.89
CA ASN A 128 -12.85 5.08 4.88
C ASN A 128 -12.15 4.94 6.26
N HIS A 129 -12.52 5.81 7.20
CA HIS A 129 -11.86 5.86 8.52
C HIS A 129 -11.99 4.55 9.31
N ASP A 130 -13.14 3.87 9.22
CA ASP A 130 -13.40 2.61 9.93
C ASP A 130 -12.62 1.45 9.30
N GLU A 131 -12.56 1.39 7.96
CA GLU A 131 -11.76 0.41 7.24
C GLU A 131 -10.26 0.58 7.53
N ILE A 132 -9.78 1.83 7.60
CA ILE A 132 -8.40 2.14 7.99
C ILE A 132 -8.16 1.73 9.45
N ALA A 133 -9.10 2.02 10.36
CA ALA A 133 -9.01 1.63 11.77
C ALA A 133 -8.86 0.11 11.91
N GLN A 134 -9.66 -0.67 11.18
CA GLN A 134 -9.56 -2.12 11.14
C GLN A 134 -8.23 -2.60 10.54
N ALA A 135 -7.83 -2.06 9.38
CA ALA A 135 -6.61 -2.47 8.68
C ALA A 135 -5.32 -2.15 9.48
N LEU A 136 -5.32 -1.05 10.23
CA LEU A 136 -4.20 -0.61 11.05
C LEU A 136 -4.29 -1.07 12.52
N ARG A 137 -5.41 -1.68 12.94
CA ARG A 137 -5.72 -2.01 14.34
C ARG A 137 -5.61 -0.78 15.26
N LEU A 138 -6.22 0.31 14.84
CA LEU A 138 -6.28 1.58 15.58
C LEU A 138 -7.74 1.91 15.90
N ASN A 139 -7.98 2.83 16.84
CA ASN A 139 -9.31 3.40 17.03
C ASN A 139 -9.60 4.52 16.00
N HIS A 140 -10.88 4.76 15.73
CA HIS A 140 -11.35 5.76 14.76
C HIS A 140 -10.75 7.16 15.00
N ASN A 141 -10.73 7.62 16.26
CA ASN A 141 -10.21 8.94 16.62
C ASN A 141 -8.70 9.07 16.32
N THR A 142 -7.94 7.99 16.48
CA THR A 142 -6.51 7.95 16.16
C THR A 142 -6.30 8.03 14.65
N VAL A 143 -7.14 7.36 13.86
CA VAL A 143 -7.10 7.46 12.39
C VAL A 143 -7.40 8.89 11.95
N ALA A 144 -8.48 9.49 12.45
CA ALA A 144 -8.85 10.87 12.13
C ALA A 144 -7.73 11.86 12.47
N THR A 145 -7.15 11.74 13.68
CA THR A 145 -6.03 12.60 14.11
C THR A 145 -4.80 12.43 13.24
N ARG A 146 -4.43 11.18 12.89
CA ARG A 146 -3.27 10.90 12.04
C ARG A 146 -3.46 11.40 10.62
N LEU A 147 -4.66 11.23 10.04
CA LEU A 147 -4.98 11.74 8.71
C LEU A 147 -4.95 13.27 8.67
N PHE A 148 -5.52 13.93 9.69
CA PHE A 148 -5.46 15.38 9.79
C PHE A 148 -4.02 15.90 9.84
N ARG A 149 -3.19 15.31 10.71
CA ARG A 149 -1.77 15.67 10.81
C ARG A 149 -1.00 15.40 9.52
N ALA A 150 -1.24 14.26 8.87
CA ALA A 150 -0.61 13.90 7.61
C ALA A 150 -0.93 14.92 6.51
N ARG A 151 -2.20 15.32 6.38
CA ARG A 151 -2.64 16.33 5.41
C ARG A 151 -1.99 17.69 5.66
N ASN A 152 -1.97 18.15 6.91
CA ASN A 152 -1.35 19.43 7.26
C ASN A 152 0.16 19.44 6.99
N GLN A 153 0.85 18.32 7.21
CA GLN A 153 2.28 18.21 6.88
C GLN A 153 2.53 18.32 5.38
N ILE A 154 1.71 17.69 4.54
CA ILE A 154 1.83 17.82 3.08
C ILE A 154 1.52 19.24 2.61
N ILE A 155 0.50 19.89 3.19
CA ILE A 155 0.15 21.27 2.86
C ILE A 155 1.32 22.21 3.20
N ALA A 156 1.88 22.10 4.41
CA ALA A 156 3.04 22.90 4.82
C ALA A 156 4.27 22.67 3.92
N GLN A 157 4.49 21.43 3.48
CA GLN A 157 5.55 21.11 2.51
C GLN A 157 5.31 21.76 1.15
N LYS A 158 4.06 21.85 0.69
CA LYS A 158 3.70 22.52 -0.56
C LYS A 158 3.93 24.02 -0.52
N GLU A 159 3.65 24.66 0.62
CA GLU A 159 3.83 26.11 0.80
C GLU A 159 5.30 26.53 0.95
N SER A 160 6.18 25.58 1.26
CA SER A 160 7.62 25.79 1.41
C SER A 160 8.41 25.62 0.09
N HIS A 161 7.74 25.48 -1.04
CA HIS A 161 8.30 25.37 -2.39
C HIS A 161 7.61 26.39 -3.32
#